data_AF-A0A934L0V7-F1
#
_entry.id   AF-A0A934L0V7-F1
#
_cell.length_a   1.000
_cell.length_b   1.000
_cell.length_c   1.000
_cell.angle_alpha   90.00
_cell.angle_beta   90.00
_cell.angle_gamma   90.00
#
_symmetry.space_group_name_H-M   'P 1'
#
loop_
_entity.id
_entity.type
_entity.pdbx_description
1 polymer ?
#
loop_
_entity_poly.entity_id
_entity_poly.type
_entity_poly.pdbx_seq_one_letter_code
_entity_poly.pdbx_strand_id
1 'polypeptide(L)'
;MTELSAMFEEDKAPAAEAVTQTPSAASASVRQKLDDWEASLPGLMTRFPTVKVGTLYCVYKVQLNPDVDFRDIQAEAHIRAIPLSGRSLHQAKVLLGIEKPRPTAPRRRKAAPVVEDDEPEDFVAMPYSREEEETALRRTAVMQGEVPLDVEGLLRGAIRSAVEKKNAVYRKAIGDVLALLDEVLAADDDET
;
A
#
# COMPACT_ATOMS: atom_id res chain seq x y z
N MET A 1 71.64 13.48 48.93
CA MET A 1 70.77 12.38 49.38
C MET A 1 69.37 12.96 49.47
N THR A 2 68.64 12.95 48.36
CA THR A 2 67.59 11.95 48.02
C THR A 2 66.38 12.04 48.95
N GLU A 3 65.19 11.98 48.34
CA GLU A 3 63.87 11.73 48.96
C GLU A 3 63.14 13.00 49.46
N LEU A 4 61.84 13.22 49.26
CA LEU A 4 60.75 12.57 48.52
C LEU A 4 59.51 13.49 48.68
N SER A 5 58.54 13.34 47.78
CA SER A 5 57.13 13.77 47.95
C SER A 5 56.86 15.28 47.87
N ALA A 6 56.63 15.87 46.70
CA ALA A 6 55.55 15.60 45.74
C ALA A 6 54.16 16.04 46.23
N MET A 7 53.52 16.82 45.34
CA MET A 7 52.09 16.78 45.04
C MET A 7 51.14 17.37 46.07
N PHE A 8 50.85 18.66 45.94
CA PHE A 8 49.47 19.17 45.87
C PHE A 8 49.53 20.58 45.25
N GLU A 9 49.81 20.60 43.94
CA GLU A 9 49.58 21.77 43.11
C GLU A 9 48.10 21.71 42.72
N GLU A 10 47.28 22.43 43.48
CA GLU A 10 45.84 22.54 43.30
C GLU A 10 45.57 23.17 41.92
N ASP A 11 45.22 22.29 40.99
CA ASP A 11 44.80 22.55 39.64
C ASP A 11 43.55 23.45 39.66
N LYS A 12 43.80 24.76 39.56
CA LYS A 12 42.78 25.79 39.38
C LYS A 12 42.23 25.66 37.96
N ALA A 13 41.24 24.78 37.80
CA ALA A 13 40.44 24.66 36.59
C ALA A 13 39.78 26.00 36.23
N PRO A 14 40.08 26.60 35.06
CA PRO A 14 39.21 27.62 34.50
C PRO A 14 38.11 26.96 33.68
N ALA A 15 36.88 27.43 33.93
CA ALA A 15 35.74 27.40 33.01
C ALA A 15 35.33 26.03 32.45
N ALA A 16 34.27 25.49 33.06
CA ALA A 16 33.31 24.67 32.35
C ALA A 16 32.79 25.45 31.13
N GLU A 17 33.41 25.26 29.97
CA GLU A 17 32.74 25.47 28.70
C GLU A 17 31.62 24.44 28.61
N ALA A 18 30.40 24.91 28.89
CA ALA A 18 29.20 24.22 28.51
C ALA A 18 29.28 23.96 27.00
N VAL A 19 29.57 22.71 26.64
CA VAL A 19 29.30 22.17 25.31
C VAL A 19 27.78 22.14 25.18
N THR A 20 27.19 23.31 24.91
CA THR A 20 25.94 23.40 24.18
C THR A 20 26.21 22.74 22.84
N GLN A 21 25.89 21.45 22.76
CA GLN A 21 25.64 20.79 21.50
C GLN A 21 24.54 21.57 20.81
N THR A 22 24.93 22.54 20.00
CA THR A 22 24.06 23.14 19.00
C THR A 22 23.64 21.98 18.09
N PRO A 23 22.35 21.57 18.06
CA PRO A 23 21.92 20.59 17.08
C PRO A 23 22.17 21.21 15.71
N SER A 24 23.13 20.62 15.00
CA SER A 24 23.56 20.99 13.66
C SER A 24 22.35 21.02 12.71
N ALA A 25 21.79 22.21 12.50
CA ALA A 25 20.73 22.49 11.55
C ALA A 25 21.12 22.08 10.11
N ALA A 26 22.41 21.89 9.84
CA ALA A 26 22.91 21.37 8.56
C ALA A 26 22.54 19.90 8.32
N SER A 27 22.39 19.06 9.36
CA SER A 27 21.99 17.65 9.19
C SER A 27 20.50 17.47 8.92
N ALA A 28 19.65 18.39 9.40
CA ALA A 28 18.21 18.37 9.11
C ALA A 28 17.92 18.73 7.64
N SER A 29 18.65 19.70 7.09
CA SER A 29 18.49 20.12 5.69
C SER A 29 18.92 19.04 4.67
N VAL A 30 19.96 18.26 4.99
CA VAL A 30 20.38 17.13 4.14
C VAL A 30 19.32 16.03 4.10
N ARG A 31 18.70 15.70 5.24
CA ARG A 31 17.61 14.72 5.30
C ARG A 31 16.37 15.17 4.52
N GLN A 32 16.00 16.45 4.61
CA GLN A 32 14.89 17.02 3.82
C GLN A 32 15.16 16.97 2.32
N LYS A 33 16.41 17.22 1.88
CA LYS A 33 16.80 17.05 0.48
C LYS A 33 16.80 15.60 0.00
N LEU A 34 17.05 14.67 0.91
CA LEU A 34 17.04 13.23 0.63
C LEU A 34 15.63 12.63 0.60
N ASP A 35 14.60 13.29 1.15
CA ASP A 35 13.19 12.87 1.12
C ASP A 35 12.46 13.22 -0.18
N ASP A 36 13.15 13.90 -1.10
CA ASP A 36 12.64 14.28 -2.42
C ASP A 36 12.69 13.09 -3.39
N TRP A 37 11.79 12.14 -3.13
CA TRP A 37 11.57 10.94 -3.94
C TRP A 37 11.42 11.26 -5.43
N GLU A 38 10.69 12.32 -5.78
CA GLU A 38 10.40 12.68 -7.16
C GLU A 38 11.66 13.07 -7.92
N ALA A 39 12.61 13.75 -7.26
CA ALA A 39 13.91 14.06 -7.83
C ALA A 39 14.78 12.79 -8.04
N SER A 40 14.62 11.77 -7.19
CA SER A 40 15.38 10.51 -7.30
C SER A 40 14.85 9.53 -8.36
N LEU A 41 13.57 9.70 -8.75
CA LEU A 41 12.84 8.78 -9.61
C LEU A 41 13.45 8.62 -11.02
N PRO A 42 13.87 9.68 -11.74
CA PRO A 42 14.50 9.54 -13.07
C PRO A 42 15.77 8.68 -13.03
N GLY A 43 16.58 8.84 -11.98
CA GLY A 43 17.78 8.04 -11.77
C GLY A 43 17.47 6.55 -11.54
N LEU A 44 16.42 6.28 -10.74
CA LEU A 44 15.97 4.92 -10.48
C LEU A 44 15.36 4.25 -11.71
N MET A 45 14.58 4.98 -12.51
CA MET A 45 14.02 4.45 -13.76
C MET A 45 15.11 4.12 -14.79
N THR A 46 16.20 4.90 -14.83
CA THR A 46 17.35 4.64 -15.70
C THR A 46 18.07 3.35 -15.29
N ARG A 47 18.22 3.12 -13.98
CA ARG A 47 18.88 1.93 -13.44
C ARG A 47 18.02 0.67 -13.51
N PHE A 48 16.70 0.82 -13.38
CA PHE A 48 15.74 -0.28 -13.28
C PHE A 48 14.52 -0.04 -14.19
N PRO A 49 14.69 -0.07 -15.52
CA PRO A 49 13.64 0.35 -16.46
C PRO A 49 12.42 -0.59 -16.51
N THR A 50 12.57 -1.84 -16.09
CA THR A 50 11.49 -2.86 -16.13
C THR A 50 10.69 -2.94 -14.83
N VAL A 51 11.06 -2.15 -13.82
CA VAL A 51 10.54 -2.28 -12.46
C VAL A 51 9.38 -1.31 -12.25
N LYS A 52 8.33 -1.78 -11.57
CA LYS A 52 7.14 -0.96 -11.27
C LYS A 52 7.50 0.18 -10.30
N VAL A 53 6.82 1.31 -10.45
CA VAL A 53 7.02 2.52 -9.62
C VAL A 53 6.95 2.22 -8.12
N GLY A 54 5.99 1.40 -7.67
CA GLY A 54 5.91 1.01 -6.25
C GLY A 54 7.15 0.25 -5.76
N THR A 55 7.73 -0.63 -6.59
CA THR A 55 8.99 -1.30 -6.26
C THR A 55 10.17 -0.33 -6.28
N LEU A 56 10.20 0.65 -7.20
CA LEU A 56 11.20 1.71 -7.21
C LEU A 56 11.15 2.58 -5.93
N TYR A 57 9.94 2.86 -5.43
CA TYR A 57 9.75 3.57 -4.16
C TYR A 57 10.31 2.79 -2.98
N CYS A 58 10.07 1.47 -2.93
CA CYS A 58 10.72 0.60 -1.95
C CYS A 58 12.24 0.59 -2.10
N VAL A 59 12.79 0.56 -3.31
CA VAL A 59 14.25 0.62 -3.54
C VAL A 59 14.83 1.91 -2.94
N TYR A 60 14.20 3.05 -3.20
CA TYR A 60 14.60 4.33 -2.65
C TYR A 60 14.58 4.34 -1.12
N LYS A 61 13.50 3.87 -0.50
CA LYS A 61 13.39 3.82 0.97
C LYS A 61 14.37 2.84 1.62
N VAL A 62 14.63 1.69 0.99
CA VAL A 62 15.62 0.71 1.47
C VAL A 62 17.06 1.23 1.32
N GLN A 63 17.34 2.07 0.31
CA GLN A 63 18.63 2.74 0.17
C GLN A 63 18.89 3.76 1.29
N LEU A 64 17.83 4.43 1.77
CA LEU A 64 17.93 5.36 2.90
C LEU A 64 18.08 4.61 4.22
N ASN A 65 17.27 3.58 4.45
CA ASN A 65 17.27 2.78 5.67
C ASN A 65 17.09 1.30 5.30
N PRO A 66 18.12 0.44 5.42
CA PRO A 66 18.03 -0.97 5.00
C PRO A 66 17.10 -1.81 5.87
N ASP A 67 16.89 -1.40 7.13
CA ASP A 67 16.09 -2.10 8.14
C ASP A 67 14.65 -1.56 8.28
N VAL A 68 14.18 -0.80 7.29
CA VAL A 68 12.83 -0.22 7.32
C VAL A 68 11.74 -1.29 7.23
N ASP A 69 10.71 -1.15 8.05
CA ASP A 69 9.56 -2.04 8.04
C ASP A 69 8.60 -1.73 6.89
N PHE A 70 7.99 -2.78 6.33
CA PHE A 70 7.03 -2.63 5.24
C PHE A 70 5.83 -1.76 5.63
N ARG A 71 5.41 -1.84 6.90
CA ARG A 71 4.27 -1.08 7.42
C ARG A 71 4.48 0.43 7.29
N ASP A 72 5.68 0.89 7.59
CA ASP A 72 6.03 2.32 7.55
C ASP A 72 6.11 2.82 6.11
N ILE A 73 6.76 2.05 5.22
CA ILE A 73 6.77 2.36 3.78
C ILE A 73 5.35 2.40 3.23
N GLN A 74 4.48 1.46 3.64
CA GLN A 74 3.11 1.39 3.15
C GLN A 74 2.29 2.62 3.57
N ALA A 75 2.46 3.08 4.82
CA ALA A 75 1.81 4.29 5.29
C ALA A 75 2.24 5.52 4.48
N GLU A 76 3.56 5.69 4.25
CA GLU A 76 4.07 6.80 3.46
C GLU A 76 3.66 6.76 1.98
N ALA A 77 3.68 5.57 1.38
CA ALA A 77 3.25 5.40 0.00
C ALA A 77 1.76 5.68 -0.18
N HIS A 78 0.93 5.38 0.83
CA HIS A 78 -0.49 5.68 0.81
C HIS A 78 -0.73 7.20 0.76
N ILE A 79 0.03 7.97 1.54
CA ILE A 79 -0.01 9.45 1.53
C ILE A 79 0.36 9.98 0.14
N ARG A 80 1.33 9.34 -0.53
CA ARG A 80 1.80 9.72 -1.87
C ARG A 80 1.01 9.09 -3.02
N ALA A 81 -0.10 8.40 -2.73
CA ALA A 81 -0.91 7.65 -3.70
C ALA A 81 -0.13 6.65 -4.58
N ILE A 82 0.97 6.09 -4.06
CA ILE A 82 1.79 5.10 -4.76
C ILE A 82 1.23 3.69 -4.48
N PRO A 83 0.82 2.94 -5.51
CA PRO A 83 0.31 1.58 -5.31
C PRO A 83 1.46 0.63 -4.95
N LEU A 84 1.46 0.15 -3.70
CA LEU A 84 2.39 -0.88 -3.23
C LEU A 84 1.74 -2.26 -3.21
N SER A 85 2.55 -3.27 -3.54
CA SER A 85 2.18 -4.67 -3.37
C SER A 85 3.03 -5.28 -2.26
N GLY A 86 2.54 -6.27 -1.52
CA GLY A 86 3.34 -6.94 -0.49
C GLY A 86 4.63 -7.59 -1.02
N ARG A 87 4.76 -7.77 -2.34
CA ARG A 87 5.97 -8.33 -2.99
C ARG A 87 7.00 -7.25 -3.38
N SER A 88 6.62 -5.97 -3.34
CA SER A 88 7.48 -4.86 -3.78
C SER A 88 8.71 -4.67 -2.90
N LEU A 89 8.57 -4.78 -1.58
CA LEU A 89 9.70 -4.70 -0.63
C LEU A 89 10.72 -5.82 -0.89
N HIS A 90 10.24 -7.07 -0.99
CA HIS A 90 11.12 -8.20 -1.27
C HIS A 90 11.85 -8.03 -2.60
N GLN A 91 11.14 -7.61 -3.65
CA GLN A 91 11.77 -7.30 -4.94
C GLN A 91 12.82 -6.19 -4.83
N ALA A 92 12.57 -5.14 -4.05
CA ALA A 92 13.54 -4.08 -3.83
C ALA A 92 14.81 -4.60 -3.13
N LYS A 93 14.67 -5.44 -2.08
CA LYS A 93 15.80 -6.07 -1.39
C LYS A 93 16.59 -7.02 -2.29
N VAL A 94 15.91 -7.75 -3.17
CA VAL A 94 16.56 -8.61 -4.18
C VAL A 94 17.33 -7.78 -5.21
N LEU A 95 16.75 -6.67 -5.69
CA LEU A 95 17.42 -5.78 -6.65
C LEU A 95 18.67 -5.12 -6.06
N LEU A 96 18.67 -4.86 -4.74
CA LEU A 96 19.82 -4.33 -4.01
C LEU A 96 20.82 -5.42 -3.59
N GLY A 97 20.52 -6.70 -3.85
CA GLY A 97 21.38 -7.82 -3.48
C GLY A 97 21.42 -8.14 -1.97
N ILE A 98 20.53 -7.54 -1.17
CA ILE A 98 20.42 -7.77 0.28
C ILE A 98 19.80 -9.15 0.54
N GLU A 99 18.77 -9.50 -0.22
CA GLU A 99 18.09 -10.80 -0.13
C GLU A 99 18.36 -11.63 -1.38
N LYS A 100 18.50 -12.95 -1.21
CA LYS A 100 18.62 -13.87 -2.34
C LYS A 100 17.27 -14.01 -3.04
N PRO A 101 17.25 -14.06 -4.38
CA PRO A 101 16.00 -14.28 -5.11
C PRO A 101 15.39 -15.60 -4.67
N ARG A 102 14.16 -15.55 -4.15
CA ARG A 102 13.42 -16.77 -3.81
C ARG A 102 13.23 -17.59 -5.08
N PRO A 103 13.68 -18.86 -5.14
CA PRO A 103 13.47 -19.69 -6.32
C PRO A 103 11.97 -19.79 -6.59
N THR A 104 11.55 -19.36 -7.77
CA THR A 104 10.17 -19.51 -8.21
C THR A 104 9.95 -21.00 -8.42
N ALA A 105 9.34 -21.67 -7.44
CA ALA A 105 8.96 -23.07 -7.60
C ALA A 105 8.11 -23.20 -8.86
N PRO A 106 8.39 -24.16 -9.75
CA PRO A 106 7.60 -24.35 -10.95
C PRO A 106 6.15 -24.54 -10.53
N ARG A 107 5.27 -23.66 -11.00
CA ARG A 107 3.83 -23.81 -10.82
C ARG A 107 3.48 -25.18 -11.40
N ARG A 108 3.16 -26.15 -10.54
CA ARG A 108 2.47 -27.37 -10.95
C ARG A 108 1.21 -26.89 -11.67
N ARG A 109 1.22 -26.98 -13.01
CA ARG A 109 0.01 -26.84 -13.80
C ARG A 109 -0.93 -27.90 -13.21
N LYS A 110 -2.02 -27.46 -12.59
CA LYS A 110 -3.10 -28.36 -12.19
C LYS A 110 -3.49 -29.05 -13.49
N ALA A 111 -3.24 -30.36 -13.56
CA ALA A 111 -3.62 -31.14 -14.74
C ALA A 111 -5.09 -30.82 -15.01
N ALA A 112 -5.39 -30.42 -16.25
CA ALA A 112 -6.77 -30.29 -16.67
C ALA A 112 -7.47 -31.62 -16.32
N PRO A 113 -8.70 -31.60 -15.77
CA PRO A 113 -9.46 -32.83 -15.68
C PRO A 113 -9.50 -33.42 -17.08
N VAL A 114 -8.96 -34.62 -17.24
CA VAL A 114 -9.19 -35.45 -18.41
C VAL A 114 -10.70 -35.65 -18.41
N VAL A 115 -11.37 -34.95 -19.33
CA VAL A 115 -12.76 -35.24 -19.66
C VAL A 115 -12.69 -36.62 -20.32
N GLU A 116 -13.00 -37.64 -19.55
CA GLU A 116 -13.32 -38.95 -20.09
C GLU A 116 -14.57 -38.74 -20.96
N ASP A 117 -14.45 -39.11 -22.23
CA ASP A 117 -15.56 -39.24 -23.17
C ASP A 117 -16.57 -40.25 -22.59
N ASP A 118 -17.51 -39.77 -21.79
CA ASP A 118 -18.76 -40.47 -21.50
C ASP A 118 -19.74 -40.16 -22.64
N GLU A 119 -20.23 -41.21 -23.27
CA GLU A 119 -21.15 -41.19 -24.41
C GLU A 119 -22.43 -40.39 -24.09
N PRO A 120 -23.06 -39.72 -25.08
CA PRO A 120 -24.26 -38.93 -24.84
C PRO A 120 -25.48 -39.84 -24.64
N GLU A 121 -25.85 -40.11 -23.39
CA GLU A 121 -27.21 -40.57 -23.08
C GLU A 121 -28.20 -39.42 -23.21
N ASP A 122 -29.17 -39.61 -24.12
CA ASP A 122 -30.46 -38.96 -24.30
C ASP A 122 -30.92 -38.02 -23.17
N PHE A 123 -30.42 -36.78 -23.16
CA PHE A 123 -30.98 -35.72 -22.34
C PHE A 123 -32.11 -35.04 -23.12
N VAL A 124 -33.33 -35.37 -22.73
CA VAL A 124 -34.59 -34.77 -23.20
C VAL A 124 -34.44 -33.25 -23.29
N ALA A 125 -34.63 -32.73 -24.51
CA ALA A 125 -34.64 -31.31 -24.81
C ALA A 125 -35.75 -30.60 -24.01
N MET A 126 -35.41 -30.08 -22.83
CA MET A 126 -36.18 -29.00 -22.23
C MET A 126 -35.95 -27.72 -23.06
N PRO A 127 -36.99 -26.93 -23.34
CA PRO A 127 -36.85 -25.69 -24.07
C PRO A 127 -36.03 -24.72 -23.21
N TYR A 128 -34.78 -24.52 -23.61
CA TYR A 128 -33.90 -23.48 -23.08
C TYR A 128 -34.59 -22.13 -23.20
N SER A 129 -34.78 -21.47 -22.06
CA SER A 129 -35.29 -20.11 -21.97
C SER A 129 -34.36 -19.17 -22.75
N ARG A 130 -34.96 -18.40 -23.66
CA ARG A 130 -34.33 -17.41 -24.56
C ARG A 130 -33.38 -16.39 -23.88
N GLU A 131 -33.42 -16.29 -22.55
CA GLU A 131 -32.59 -15.37 -21.75
C GLU A 131 -31.14 -15.86 -21.55
N GLU A 132 -30.90 -17.17 -21.59
CA GLU A 132 -29.54 -17.72 -21.38
C GLU A 132 -28.67 -17.64 -22.64
N GLU A 133 -29.27 -17.66 -23.84
CA GLU A 133 -28.53 -17.43 -25.09
C GLU A 133 -27.99 -16.01 -25.19
N GLU A 134 -28.74 -15.00 -24.72
CA GLU A 134 -28.30 -13.60 -24.84
C GLU A 134 -27.09 -13.29 -23.95
N THR A 135 -26.99 -13.93 -22.79
CA THR A 135 -25.84 -13.76 -21.89
C THR A 135 -24.60 -14.51 -22.38
N ALA A 136 -24.77 -15.65 -23.07
CA ALA A 136 -23.67 -16.36 -23.73
C ALA A 136 -23.10 -15.58 -24.92
N LEU A 137 -23.95 -14.99 -25.77
CA LEU A 137 -23.51 -14.15 -26.89
C LEU A 137 -22.79 -12.87 -26.44
N ARG A 138 -23.26 -12.23 -25.35
CA ARG A 138 -22.55 -11.05 -24.80
C ARG A 138 -21.16 -11.40 -24.27
N ARG A 139 -20.97 -12.62 -23.76
CA ARG A 139 -19.67 -13.07 -23.24
C ARG A 139 -18.67 -13.37 -24.35
N THR A 140 -19.11 -13.90 -25.49
CA THR A 140 -18.24 -14.20 -26.63
C THR A 140 -17.88 -12.95 -27.43
N ALA A 141 -18.79 -11.96 -27.52
CA ALA A 141 -18.52 -10.67 -28.18
C ALA A 141 -17.40 -9.85 -27.49
N VAL A 142 -17.26 -9.94 -26.16
CA VAL A 142 -16.19 -9.24 -25.42
C VAL A 142 -14.79 -9.82 -25.73
N MET A 143 -14.68 -11.07 -26.19
CA MET A 143 -13.39 -11.65 -26.59
C MET A 143 -12.94 -11.28 -28.01
N GLN A 144 -13.85 -10.85 -28.89
CA GLN A 144 -13.52 -10.50 -30.29
C GLN A 144 -13.15 -9.03 -30.51
N GLY A 145 -13.16 -8.18 -29.47
CA GLY A 145 -12.55 -6.85 -29.53
C GLY A 145 -13.31 -5.79 -30.35
N GLU A 146 -14.60 -5.99 -30.65
CA GLU A 146 -15.39 -5.06 -31.47
C GLU A 146 -16.31 -4.09 -30.71
N VAL A 147 -16.24 -4.05 -29.38
CA VAL A 147 -16.91 -2.99 -28.61
C VAL A 147 -15.84 -2.15 -27.92
N PRO A 148 -15.72 -0.84 -28.22
CA PRO A 148 -14.95 0.04 -27.38
C PRO A 148 -15.65 0.03 -26.02
N LEU A 149 -15.11 -0.77 -25.10
CA LEU A 149 -15.51 -0.74 -23.70
C LEU A 149 -15.28 0.71 -23.27
N ASP A 150 -16.36 1.43 -23.03
CA ASP A 150 -16.32 2.74 -22.39
C ASP A 150 -15.87 2.53 -20.94
N VAL A 151 -14.57 2.33 -20.77
CA VAL A 151 -13.89 2.13 -19.49
C VAL A 151 -14.17 3.32 -18.59
N GLU A 152 -14.35 4.50 -19.17
CA GLU A 152 -14.69 5.72 -18.45
C GLU A 152 -16.12 5.68 -17.90
N GLY A 153 -17.08 5.21 -18.70
CA GLY A 153 -18.46 4.94 -18.26
C GLY A 153 -18.52 3.89 -17.14
N LEU A 154 -17.76 2.81 -17.26
CA LEU A 154 -17.68 1.75 -16.25
C LEU A 154 -17.06 2.28 -14.94
N LEU A 155 -15.98 3.06 -15.03
CA LEU A 155 -15.32 3.66 -13.86
C LEU A 155 -16.22 4.69 -13.18
N ARG A 156 -16.90 5.57 -13.94
CA ARG A 156 -17.87 6.54 -13.41
C ARG A 156 -19.07 5.85 -12.76
N GLY A 157 -19.53 4.72 -13.32
CA GLY A 157 -20.56 3.88 -12.72
C GLY A 157 -20.12 3.28 -11.38
N ALA A 158 -18.92 2.71 -11.33
CA ALA A 158 -18.35 2.13 -10.11
C ALA A 158 -18.15 3.20 -9.01
N ILE A 159 -17.68 4.39 -9.37
CA ILE A 159 -17.52 5.51 -8.43
C ILE A 159 -18.87 5.95 -7.87
N ARG A 160 -19.90 6.15 -8.72
CA ARG A 160 -21.25 6.51 -8.25
C ARG A 160 -21.82 5.46 -7.30
N SER A 161 -21.70 4.18 -7.64
CA SER A 161 -22.15 3.09 -6.78
C SER A 161 -21.42 3.05 -5.43
N ALA A 162 -20.11 3.30 -5.43
CA ALA A 162 -19.34 3.36 -4.19
C ALA A 162 -19.74 4.57 -3.31
N VAL A 163 -20.01 5.73 -3.93
CA VAL A 163 -20.49 6.93 -3.25
C VAL A 163 -21.88 6.71 -2.66
N GLU A 164 -22.81 6.10 -3.40
CA GLU A 164 -24.14 5.75 -2.89
C GLU A 164 -24.08 4.82 -1.70
N LYS A 165 -23.23 3.79 -1.74
CA LYS A 165 -23.04 2.88 -0.60
C LYS A 165 -22.54 3.62 0.64
N LYS A 166 -21.55 4.50 0.50
CA LYS A 166 -21.06 5.31 1.62
C LYS A 166 -22.13 6.28 2.13
N ASN A 167 -22.86 6.93 1.23
CA ASN A 167 -23.96 7.82 1.60
C ASN A 167 -25.09 7.09 2.33
N ALA A 168 -25.40 5.84 1.97
CA ALA A 168 -26.36 5.02 2.69
C ALA A 168 -25.91 4.74 4.13
N VAL A 169 -24.62 4.45 4.33
CA VAL A 169 -24.03 4.28 5.67
C VAL A 169 -24.11 5.57 6.48
N TYR A 170 -23.79 6.73 5.88
CA TYR A 170 -23.90 8.02 6.56
C TYR A 170 -25.34 8.36 6.94
N ARG A 171 -26.30 8.13 6.05
CA ARG A 171 -27.73 8.34 6.37
C ARG A 171 -28.19 7.47 7.52
N LYS A 172 -27.76 6.21 7.57
CA LYS A 172 -28.06 5.32 8.69
C LYS A 172 -27.46 5.85 9.98
N ALA A 173 -26.17 6.20 9.99
CA ALA A 173 -25.51 6.72 11.18
C ALA A 173 -26.14 8.03 11.69
N ILE A 174 -26.55 8.92 10.78
CA ILE A 174 -27.28 10.14 11.13
C ILE A 174 -28.64 9.79 11.77
N GLY A 175 -29.37 8.83 11.20
CA GLY A 175 -30.63 8.34 11.77
C GLY A 175 -30.47 7.77 13.17
N ASP A 176 -29.44 6.94 13.38
CA ASP A 176 -29.13 6.35 14.69
C ASP A 176 -28.79 7.44 15.73
N VAL A 177 -28.05 8.47 15.35
CA VAL A 177 -27.73 9.61 16.23
C VAL A 177 -28.96 10.46 16.55
N LEU A 178 -29.82 10.71 15.57
CA LEU A 178 -31.07 11.45 15.81
C LEU A 178 -32.01 10.68 16.74
N ALA A 179 -32.11 9.36 16.59
CA ALA A 179 -32.91 8.52 17.48
C ALA A 179 -32.40 8.57 18.94
N LEU A 180 -31.07 8.57 19.14
CA LEU A 180 -30.49 8.74 20.47
C LEU A 180 -30.77 10.13 21.06
N LEU A 181 -30.75 11.18 20.24
CA LEU A 181 -31.07 12.53 20.71
C LEU A 181 -32.55 12.65 21.11
N ASP A 182 -33.46 12.04 20.35
CA ASP A 182 -34.88 12.00 20.69
C ASP A 182 -35.13 11.21 21.99
N GLU A 183 -34.40 10.11 22.22
CA GLU A 183 -34.49 9.33 23.46
C GLU A 183 -34.01 10.14 24.68
N VAL A 184 -32.89 10.87 24.55
CA VAL A 184 -32.38 11.75 25.61
C VAL A 184 -33.34 12.89 25.91
N LEU A 185 -33.90 13.53 24.87
CA LEU A 185 -34.88 14.62 25.04
C LEU A 185 -36.18 14.11 25.70
N ALA A 186 -36.65 12.92 25.33
CA ALA A 186 -37.83 12.32 25.95
C ALA A 186 -37.62 11.98 27.43
N ALA A 187 -36.40 11.59 27.82
CA ALA A 187 -36.07 11.30 29.22
C ALA A 187 -36.07 12.56 30.12
N ASP A 188 -35.72 13.73 29.57
CA ASP A 188 -35.72 14.99 30.31
C ASP A 188 -37.16 15.52 30.58
N ASP A 189 -38.13 15.17 29.72
CA ASP A 189 -39.53 15.60 29.87
C ASP A 189 -40.30 14.80 30.95
N ASP A 190 -39.84 13.61 31.33
CA ASP A 190 -40.48 12.75 32.35
C ASP A 190 -40.04 13.08 33.80
N GLU A 191 -39.06 13.97 34.01
CA GLU A 191 -38.55 14.37 35.33
C GLU A 191 -39.20 15.65 35.94
N THR A 192 -40.20 16.26 35.28
CA THR A 192 -40.93 17.46 35.77
C THR A 192 -42.38 17.21 36.14
#